data_AF-A0A950FHM4-F1
#
_entry.id   AF-A0A950FHM4-F1
#
_cell.length_a   1.000
_cell.length_b   1.000
_cell.length_c   1.000
_cell.angle_alpha   90.00
_cell.angle_beta   90.00
_cell.angle_gamma   90.00
#
_symmetry.space_group_name_H-M   'P 1'
#
loop_
_entity.id
_entity.type
_entity.pdbx_description
1 polymer ?
#
loop_
_entity_poly.entity_id
_entity_poly.type
_entity_poly.pdbx_seq_one_letter_code
_entity_poly.pdbx_strand_id
1 'polypeptide(L)'
;MTDWLFRAEGAIKLLLSGHALWLVVAVWYLMVPQVMEGPKGHYRAVLDAPLSEWKRQGQYDSLARCNQAKETFSQAMDSKVQLKDPDSVGRELSAYSAQCVTQDDPRFKK
;
A
#
# COMPACT_ATOMS: atom_id res chain seq x y z
N MET A 1 37.92 33.70 30.61
CA MET A 1 37.64 32.26 30.83
C MET A 1 36.54 31.88 29.87
N THR A 2 36.94 31.42 28.68
CA THR A 2 36.68 30.05 28.12
C THR A 2 35.25 29.96 27.57
N ASP A 3 35.05 30.28 26.29
CA ASP A 3 35.32 29.40 25.14
C ASP A 3 34.55 28.08 25.25
N TRP A 4 33.43 28.01 24.54
CA TRP A 4 32.77 26.78 24.14
C TRP A 4 32.27 26.93 22.71
N LEU A 5 33.06 26.36 21.80
CA LEU A 5 32.66 25.90 20.48
C LEU A 5 31.34 25.12 20.52
N PHE A 6 30.40 25.47 19.64
CA PHE A 6 29.69 24.45 18.87
C PHE A 6 29.57 24.88 17.40
N ARG A 7 30.26 24.09 16.59
CA ARG A 7 30.30 24.07 15.14
C ARG A 7 29.19 23.13 14.67
N ALA A 8 28.20 23.65 13.97
CA ALA A 8 27.25 23.00 13.06
C ALA A 8 26.28 24.15 12.65
N GLU A 9 25.78 24.42 11.45
CA GLU A 9 25.47 23.61 10.28
C GLU A 9 25.42 24.56 9.07
N GLY A 10 25.65 24.03 7.87
CA GLY A 10 25.56 24.81 6.64
C GLY A 10 24.18 25.46 6.50
N ALA A 11 24.18 26.78 6.36
CA ALA A 11 22.98 27.54 6.06
C ALA A 11 22.42 27.07 4.72
N ILE A 12 21.37 26.26 4.77
CA ILE A 12 20.47 26.07 3.63
C ILE A 12 19.84 27.43 3.38
N LYS A 13 20.40 28.18 2.42
CA LYS A 13 19.77 29.36 1.85
C LYS A 13 18.52 28.90 1.11
N LEU A 14 17.42 28.75 1.84
CA LEU A 14 16.08 28.67 1.28
C LEU A 14 15.78 30.02 0.62
N LEU A 15 16.00 30.10 -0.69
CA LEU A 15 15.63 31.25 -1.50
C LEU A 15 14.10 31.32 -1.57
N LEU A 16 13.52 32.22 -0.77
CA LEU A 16 12.16 32.70 -0.99
C LEU A 16 12.11 33.49 -2.30
N SER A 17 11.51 32.90 -3.33
CA SER A 17 10.99 33.62 -4.50
C SER A 17 9.76 32.91 -5.05
N GLY A 18 8.59 33.27 -4.51
CA GLY A 18 7.32 33.29 -5.25
C GLY A 18 6.74 31.99 -5.83
N HIS A 19 7.25 30.80 -5.48
CA HIS A 19 6.64 29.54 -5.89
C HIS A 19 6.33 28.72 -4.65
N ALA A 20 5.06 28.63 -4.30
CA ALA A 20 4.60 27.62 -3.36
C ALA A 20 4.93 26.26 -3.99
N LEU A 21 6.03 25.64 -3.55
CA LEU A 21 6.31 24.25 -3.81
C LEU A 21 5.29 23.44 -3.02
N TRP A 22 4.13 23.21 -3.63
CA TRP A 22 3.16 22.24 -3.15
C TRP A 22 3.79 20.86 -3.32
N LEU A 23 4.34 20.31 -2.24
CA LEU A 23 4.72 18.91 -2.18
C LEU A 23 3.42 18.10 -2.26
N VAL A 24 3.08 17.60 -3.44
CA VAL A 24 2.00 16.63 -3.60
C VAL A 24 2.50 15.32 -2.99
N VAL A 25 2.10 15.04 -1.75
CA VAL A 25 2.34 13.74 -1.14
C VAL A 25 1.37 12.77 -1.80
N ALA A 26 1.90 11.94 -2.71
CA ALA A 26 1.11 10.85 -3.30
C ALA A 26 0.72 9.87 -2.19
N VAL A 27 -0.59 9.73 -1.97
CA VAL A 27 -1.14 8.76 -1.02
C VAL A 27 -1.23 7.40 -1.69
N TRP A 28 -0.72 6.37 -1.02
CA TRP A 28 -0.76 4.97 -1.45
C TRP A 28 -1.74 4.17 -0.60
N TYR A 29 -2.59 3.38 -1.24
CA TYR A 29 -3.53 2.48 -0.58
C TYR A 29 -3.11 1.04 -0.81
N LEU A 30 -3.05 0.25 0.26
CA LEU A 30 -3.01 -1.20 0.15
C LEU A 30 -4.44 -1.69 -0.03
N MET A 31 -4.76 -2.15 -1.23
CA MET A 31 -6.09 -2.61 -1.61
C MET A 31 -6.06 -4.11 -1.88
N VAL A 32 -7.10 -4.80 -1.46
CA VAL A 32 -7.27 -6.25 -1.61
C VAL A 32 -8.45 -6.50 -2.54
N PRO A 33 -8.25 -7.25 -3.64
CA PRO A 33 -9.32 -7.55 -4.57
C PRO A 33 -10.33 -8.52 -3.95
N GLN A 34 -11.51 -8.56 -4.53
CA GLN A 34 -12.46 -9.64 -4.24
C GLN A 34 -11.93 -10.95 -4.84
N VAL A 35 -12.25 -12.05 -4.17
CA VAL A 35 -12.00 -13.40 -4.68
C VAL A 35 -13.34 -14.06 -4.94
N MET A 36 -13.48 -14.62 -6.14
CA MET A 36 -14.67 -15.37 -6.54
C MET A 36 -14.32 -16.84 -6.69
N GLU A 37 -15.27 -17.69 -6.32
CA GLU A 37 -15.23 -19.10 -6.64
C GLU A 37 -15.66 -19.30 -8.11
N GLY A 38 -14.82 -19.96 -8.88
CA GLY A 38 -15.04 -20.32 -10.27
C GLY A 38 -15.60 -21.73 -10.43
N PRO A 39 -15.88 -22.15 -11.68
CA PRO A 39 -16.34 -23.51 -11.96
C PRO A 39 -15.36 -24.54 -11.41
N LYS A 40 -15.87 -25.60 -10.78
CA LYS A 40 -15.10 -26.71 -10.18
C LYS A 40 -14.36 -26.36 -8.87
N GLY A 41 -14.75 -25.30 -8.17
CA GLY A 41 -14.21 -24.95 -6.85
C GLY A 41 -12.84 -24.26 -6.89
N HIS A 42 -12.45 -23.71 -8.04
CA HIS A 42 -11.21 -22.94 -8.15
C HIS A 42 -11.44 -21.48 -7.76
N TYR A 43 -10.64 -20.94 -6.84
CA TYR A 43 -10.70 -19.53 -6.49
C TYR A 43 -9.88 -18.66 -7.44
N ARG A 44 -10.39 -17.47 -7.77
CA ARG A 44 -9.64 -16.45 -8.54
C ARG A 44 -9.84 -15.05 -7.95
N ALA A 45 -8.76 -14.28 -7.89
CA ALA A 45 -8.85 -12.85 -7.59
C ALA A 45 -9.35 -12.08 -8.81
N VAL A 46 -10.27 -11.14 -8.59
CA VAL A 46 -10.86 -10.29 -9.65
C VAL A 46 -10.07 -8.99 -9.71
N LEU A 47 -9.00 -8.98 -10.52
CA LEU A 47 -8.04 -7.88 -10.58
C LEU A 47 -8.47 -6.70 -11.47
N ASP A 48 -9.47 -6.92 -12.30
CA ASP A 48 -10.02 -5.98 -13.28
C ASP A 48 -11.27 -5.24 -12.79
N ALA A 49 -11.81 -5.64 -11.62
CA ALA A 49 -12.92 -4.96 -10.96
C ALA A 49 -12.55 -3.50 -10.61
N PRO A 50 -13.53 -2.56 -10.64
CA PRO A 50 -13.35 -1.21 -10.14
C PRO A 50 -12.75 -1.18 -8.73
N LEU A 51 -11.85 -0.25 -8.44
CA LEU A 51 -11.20 -0.18 -7.12
C LEU A 51 -12.18 0.16 -5.98
N SER A 52 -13.36 0.71 -6.30
CA SER A 52 -14.47 0.90 -5.36
C SER A 52 -15.00 -0.42 -4.78
N GLU A 53 -14.81 -1.54 -5.49
CA GLU A 53 -15.20 -2.89 -5.06
C GLU A 53 -14.12 -3.60 -4.24
N TRP A 54 -12.90 -3.05 -4.21
CA TRP A 54 -11.77 -3.63 -3.49
C TRP A 54 -11.78 -3.19 -2.02
N LYS A 55 -11.26 -4.05 -1.15
CA LYS A 55 -11.16 -3.74 0.27
C LYS A 55 -9.86 -2.99 0.57
N ARG A 56 -9.97 -1.80 1.16
CA ARG A 56 -8.81 -1.07 1.68
C ARG A 56 -8.32 -1.70 2.98
N GLN A 57 -7.04 -2.09 3.02
CA GLN A 57 -6.37 -2.58 4.23
C GLN A 57 -5.57 -1.48 4.93
N GLY A 58 -5.05 -0.51 4.18
CA GLY A 58 -4.23 0.55 4.76
C GLY A 58 -3.98 1.70 3.80
N GLN A 59 -3.42 2.77 4.37
CA GLN A 59 -3.02 3.99 3.68
C GLN A 59 -1.60 4.37 4.12
N TYR A 60 -0.78 4.79 3.17
CA TYR A 60 0.64 5.05 3.35
C TYR A 60 1.04 6.31 2.59
N ASP A 61 2.08 6.98 3.07
CA ASP A 61 2.68 8.19 2.49
C ASP A 61 3.75 7.88 1.43
N SER A 62 4.07 6.60 1.21
CA SER A 62 5.06 6.17 0.22
C SER A 62 4.77 4.76 -0.30
N LEU A 63 5.15 4.51 -1.55
CA LEU A 63 5.08 3.19 -2.17
C LEU A 63 5.89 2.16 -1.39
N ALA A 64 7.06 2.54 -0.88
CA ALA A 64 7.94 1.64 -0.12
C ALA A 64 7.24 1.11 1.14
N ARG A 65 6.62 2.00 1.94
CA ARG A 65 5.86 1.57 3.13
C ARG A 65 4.63 0.73 2.78
N CYS A 66 3.94 1.05 1.69
CA CYS A 66 2.83 0.23 1.22
C CYS A 66 3.29 -1.18 0.83
N ASN A 67 4.39 -1.31 0.08
CA ASN A 67 4.93 -2.61 -0.31
C ASN A 67 5.39 -3.42 0.90
N GLN A 68 6.06 -2.78 1.86
CA GLN A 68 6.44 -3.44 3.12
C GLN A 68 5.21 -3.96 3.88
N ALA A 69 4.13 -3.17 3.92
CA ALA A 69 2.89 -3.58 4.55
C ALA A 69 2.21 -4.72 3.77
N LYS A 70 2.26 -4.70 2.44
CA LYS A 70 1.78 -5.79 1.57
C LYS A 70 2.50 -7.11 1.88
N GLU A 71 3.83 -7.07 1.99
CA GLU A 71 4.64 -8.25 2.33
C GLU A 71 4.33 -8.78 3.73
N THR A 72 4.22 -7.87 4.71
CA THR A 72 3.79 -8.23 6.07
C THR A 72 2.39 -8.87 6.06
N PHE A 73 1.49 -8.33 5.24
CA PHE A 73 0.11 -8.82 5.12
C PHE A 73 0.05 -10.23 4.51
N SER A 74 0.84 -10.52 3.46
CA SER A 74 0.91 -11.86 2.87
C SER A 74 1.55 -12.86 3.83
N GLN A 75 2.66 -12.52 4.49
CA GLN A 75 3.34 -13.39 5.47
C GLN A 75 2.45 -13.70 6.69
N ALA A 76 1.65 -12.74 7.14
CA ALA A 76 0.70 -12.95 8.22
C ALA A 76 -0.42 -13.94 7.85
N MET A 77 -0.70 -14.14 6.56
CA MET A 77 -1.63 -15.17 6.11
C MET A 77 -0.95 -16.53 6.04
N ASP A 78 0.28 -16.63 5.56
CA ASP A 78 1.03 -17.92 5.53
C ASP A 78 1.11 -18.57 6.91
N SER A 79 1.34 -17.75 7.94
CA SER A 79 1.43 -18.20 9.33
C SER A 79 0.08 -18.61 9.95
N LYS A 80 -1.05 -18.29 9.29
CA LYS A 80 -2.41 -18.49 9.83
C LYS A 80 -3.29 -19.41 8.98
N VAL A 81 -2.84 -19.81 7.80
CA VAL A 81 -3.63 -20.68 6.91
C VAL A 81 -3.45 -22.13 7.35
N GLN A 82 -4.51 -22.69 7.93
CA GLN A 82 -4.71 -24.13 7.94
C GLN A 82 -5.38 -24.49 6.61
N LEU A 83 -4.61 -24.98 5.62
CA LEU A 83 -5.04 -25.30 4.24
C LEU A 83 -6.21 -26.30 4.10
N LYS A 84 -6.84 -26.70 5.19
CA LYS A 84 -7.93 -27.69 5.22
C LYS A 84 -9.33 -27.08 5.05
N ASP A 85 -9.47 -25.77 5.21
CA ASP A 85 -10.74 -25.07 5.06
C ASP A 85 -10.77 -24.31 3.71
N PRO A 86 -11.73 -24.56 2.81
CA PRO A 86 -11.85 -23.88 1.52
C PRO A 86 -11.92 -22.35 1.63
N ASP A 87 -12.48 -21.81 2.71
CA ASP A 87 -12.50 -20.35 2.95
C ASP A 87 -11.08 -19.78 3.15
N SER A 88 -10.12 -20.62 3.57
CA SER A 88 -8.71 -20.24 3.74
C SER A 88 -8.05 -19.92 2.42
N VAL A 89 -8.38 -20.67 1.36
CA VAL A 89 -7.78 -20.50 0.02
C VAL A 89 -8.19 -19.17 -0.58
N GLY A 90 -9.46 -18.79 -0.44
CA GLY A 90 -9.95 -17.49 -0.89
C GLY A 90 -9.27 -16.34 -0.16
N ARG A 91 -9.07 -16.48 1.16
CA ARG A 91 -8.42 -15.47 2.00
C ARG A 91 -6.93 -15.32 1.70
N GLU A 92 -6.24 -16.43 1.48
CA GLU A 92 -4.83 -16.47 1.07
C GLU A 92 -4.64 -15.79 -0.29
N LEU A 93 -5.45 -16.20 -1.29
CA LEU A 93 -5.39 -15.63 -2.63
C LEU A 93 -5.66 -14.13 -2.63
N SER A 94 -6.59 -13.67 -1.78
CA SER A 94 -6.87 -12.24 -1.59
C SER A 94 -5.63 -11.49 -1.10
N ALA A 95 -4.90 -12.07 -0.14
CA ALA A 95 -3.72 -11.43 0.43
C ALA A 95 -2.54 -11.37 -0.54
N TYR A 96 -2.30 -12.44 -1.29
CA TYR A 96 -1.28 -12.46 -2.34
C TYR A 96 -1.60 -11.57 -3.54
N SER A 97 -2.89 -11.36 -3.79
CA SER A 97 -3.37 -10.50 -4.88
C SER A 97 -3.51 -9.03 -4.48
N ALA A 98 -3.12 -8.67 -3.26
CA ALA A 98 -3.16 -7.29 -2.78
C ALA A 98 -2.25 -6.38 -3.62
N GLN A 99 -2.66 -5.13 -3.83
CA GLN A 99 -1.92 -4.16 -4.63
C GLN A 99 -1.79 -2.82 -3.91
N CYS A 100 -0.67 -2.16 -4.12
CA CYS A 100 -0.45 -0.77 -3.74
C CYS A 100 -0.89 0.12 -4.89
N VAL A 101 -1.92 0.92 -4.68
CA VAL A 101 -2.53 1.80 -5.70
C VAL A 101 -2.59 3.23 -5.20
N THR A 102 -2.52 4.21 -6.10
CA THR A 102 -2.73 5.63 -5.75
C THR A 102 -4.13 6.08 -6.16
N GLN A 103 -4.57 7.22 -5.65
CA GLN A 103 -5.86 7.82 -6.05
C GLN A 103 -5.97 8.12 -7.55
N ASP A 104 -4.83 8.25 -8.24
CA ASP A 104 -4.76 8.50 -9.68
C ASP A 104 -4.91 7.22 -10.53
N ASP A 105 -5.02 6.05 -9.90
CA ASP A 105 -5.23 4.78 -10.62
C ASP A 105 -6.52 4.84 -11.45
N PRO A 106 -6.46 4.56 -12.77
CA PRO A 106 -7.61 4.69 -13.66
C PRO A 106 -8.80 3.80 -13.24
N ARG A 107 -8.58 2.75 -12.45
CA ARG A 107 -9.63 1.88 -11.92
C ARG A 107 -10.51 2.55 -10.85
N PHE A 108 -10.15 3.74 -10.34
CA PHE A 108 -11.02 4.53 -9.47
C PHE A 108 -12.16 5.25 -10.20
N LYS A 109 -12.05 5.41 -11.53
CA LYS A 109 -12.99 6.21 -12.34
C LYS A 109 -14.09 5.37 -13.01
N LYS A 110 -14.13 4.06 -12.75
CA LYS A 110 -15.09 3.12 -13.33
C LYS A 110 -16.32 2.94 -12.45
#